data_AF-A0A8T4XNR5-F1
#
_entry.id   AF-A0A8T4XNR5-F1
#
_cell.length_a   1.000
_cell.length_b   1.000
_cell.length_c   1.000
_cell.angle_alpha   90.00
_cell.angle_beta   90.00
_cell.angle_gamma   90.00
#
_symmetry.space_group_name_H-M   'P 1'
#
loop_
_entity.id
_entity.type
_entity.pdbx_description
1 polymer ?
#
loop_
_entity_poly.entity_id
_entity_poly.type
_entity_poly.pdbx_seq_one_letter_code
_entity_poly.pdbx_strand_id
1 'polypeptide(L)'
;MGLKGGFLWGVSSSGFQFEMGDLSGKGVDANTDWFVWVHDAENVRRGVVSGDFPENGVDYWHLYARDHELARRLGLNAYRIGLEWSRIFPKSTAAVGVGVERA
;
A
#
# COMPACT_ATOMS: atom_id res chain seq x y z
N MET A 1 10.32 35.22 3.87
CA MET A 1 9.26 34.44 3.19
C MET A 1 9.14 33.11 3.90
N GLY A 2 7.99 32.79 4.48
CA GLY A 2 7.75 31.53 5.17
C GLY A 2 6.30 31.12 5.01
N LEU A 3 6.04 29.81 4.93
CA LEU A 3 4.68 29.29 4.91
C LEU A 3 4.02 29.51 6.27
N LYS A 4 2.68 29.51 6.31
CA LYS A 4 1.92 29.70 7.56
C LYS A 4 2.31 28.64 8.59
N GLY A 5 2.26 29.01 9.87
CA GLY A 5 2.41 28.06 10.97
C GLY A 5 1.43 26.89 10.80
N GLY A 6 1.92 25.67 11.00
CA GLY A 6 1.13 24.45 10.79
C GLY A 6 1.03 23.98 9.33
N PHE A 7 1.78 24.57 8.39
CA PHE A 7 1.89 24.00 7.05
C PHE A 7 2.44 22.56 7.11
N LEU A 8 1.77 21.65 6.41
CA LEU A 8 2.12 20.24 6.42
C LEU A 8 3.22 19.93 5.40
N TRP A 9 4.29 19.31 5.88
CA TRP A 9 5.36 18.73 5.09
C TRP A 9 5.42 17.25 5.43
N GLY A 10 5.30 16.41 4.41
CA GLY A 10 5.10 15.00 4.64
C GLY A 10 5.50 14.12 3.49
N VAL A 11 5.25 12.84 3.68
CA VAL A 11 5.39 11.82 2.65
C VAL A 11 4.02 11.20 2.34
N SER A 12 3.90 10.58 1.17
CA SER A 12 2.73 9.81 0.79
C SER A 12 3.16 8.43 0.32
N SER A 13 2.45 7.41 0.77
CA SER A 13 2.60 6.03 0.32
C SER A 13 1.26 5.44 -0.13
N SER A 14 1.33 4.32 -0.83
CA SER A 14 0.21 3.44 -1.20
C SER A 14 0.48 2.04 -0.64
N GLY A 15 -0.55 1.23 -0.42
CA GLY A 15 -0.36 -0.09 0.18
C GLY A 15 0.44 -1.01 -0.74
N PHE A 16 -0.05 -1.23 -1.96
CA PHE A 16 0.57 -2.14 -2.94
C PHE A 16 2.06 -1.88 -3.21
N GLN A 17 2.50 -0.61 -3.23
CA GLN A 17 3.89 -0.28 -3.55
C GLN A 17 4.85 -0.36 -2.34
N PHE A 18 4.34 -0.35 -1.11
CA PHE A 18 5.18 -0.21 0.09
C PHE A 18 5.04 -1.36 1.08
N GLU A 19 3.86 -1.95 1.23
CA GLU A 19 3.59 -2.86 2.34
C GLU A 19 4.37 -4.19 2.26
N MET A 20 4.47 -4.79 1.07
CA MET A 20 5.07 -6.12 0.91
C MET A 20 6.61 -6.06 0.82
N GLY A 21 7.28 -7.17 1.16
CA GLY A 21 8.76 -7.25 1.17
C GLY A 21 9.36 -8.22 2.19
N ASP A 22 8.58 -8.83 3.09
CA ASP A 22 9.10 -9.77 4.09
C ASP A 22 9.66 -11.05 3.43
N LEU A 23 10.89 -11.41 3.80
CA LEU A 23 11.60 -12.56 3.25
C LEU A 23 10.95 -13.92 3.57
N SER A 24 10.07 -13.98 4.58
CA SER A 24 9.29 -15.19 4.88
C SER A 24 7.95 -15.25 4.15
N GLY A 25 7.64 -14.25 3.32
CA GLY A 25 6.39 -14.13 2.56
C GLY A 25 5.19 -13.70 3.42
N LYS A 26 5.40 -13.26 4.66
CA LYS A 26 4.31 -12.75 5.49
C LYS A 26 3.85 -11.39 4.98
N GLY A 27 2.56 -11.12 5.10
CA GLY A 27 1.99 -9.83 4.68
C GLY A 27 1.84 -9.67 3.17
N VAL A 28 2.14 -10.68 2.35
CA VAL A 28 1.80 -10.68 0.92
C VAL A 28 0.28 -10.62 0.75
N ASP A 29 -0.19 -9.71 -0.10
CA ASP A 29 -1.60 -9.65 -0.50
C ASP A 29 -1.76 -9.99 -1.98
N ALA A 30 -2.13 -11.26 -2.21
CA ALA A 30 -2.39 -11.79 -3.54
C ALA A 30 -3.82 -11.55 -4.05
N ASN A 31 -4.67 -10.83 -3.30
CA ASN A 31 -6.10 -10.68 -3.62
C ASN A 31 -6.44 -9.40 -4.39
N THR A 32 -5.45 -8.80 -5.07
CA THR A 32 -5.65 -7.63 -5.94
C THR A 32 -5.52 -8.01 -7.41
N ASP A 33 -6.21 -7.26 -8.26
CA ASP A 33 -6.01 -7.29 -9.70
C ASP A 33 -4.56 -6.93 -10.09
N TRP A 34 -3.98 -5.94 -9.43
CA TRP A 34 -2.58 -5.54 -9.63
C TRP A 34 -1.58 -6.63 -9.30
N PHE A 35 -1.80 -7.40 -8.23
CA PHE A 35 -0.93 -8.54 -7.91
C PHE A 35 -0.94 -9.57 -9.04
N VAL A 36 -2.12 -9.93 -9.54
CA VAL A 36 -2.26 -10.85 -10.66
C VAL A 36 -1.65 -10.26 -11.94
N TRP A 37 -1.85 -8.97 -12.20
CA TRP A 37 -1.39 -8.29 -13.41
C TRP A 37 0.15 -8.27 -13.54
N VAL A 38 0.86 -8.01 -12.44
CA VAL A 38 2.34 -7.98 -12.45
C VAL A 38 2.97 -9.38 -12.45
N HIS A 39 2.23 -10.39 -11.99
CA HIS A 39 2.64 -11.80 -12.03
C HIS A 39 2.28 -12.54 -13.32
N ASP A 40 1.45 -11.92 -14.18
CA ASP A 40 1.07 -12.54 -15.44
C ASP A 40 2.30 -12.74 -16.35
N ALA A 41 2.57 -14.00 -16.69
CA ALA A 41 3.77 -14.38 -17.42
C ALA A 41 3.82 -13.77 -18.83
N GLU A 42 2.66 -13.53 -19.45
CA GLU A 42 2.58 -12.92 -20.78
C GLU A 42 2.87 -11.42 -20.71
N ASN A 43 2.36 -10.72 -19.70
CA ASN A 43 2.69 -9.32 -19.42
C ASN A 43 4.20 -9.14 -19.18
N VAL A 44 4.83 -10.02 -18.41
CA VAL A 44 6.28 -10.01 -18.19
C VAL A 44 7.01 -10.28 -19.50
N ARG A 45 6.66 -11.36 -20.22
CA ARG A 45 7.32 -11.75 -21.48
C ARG A 45 7.22 -10.68 -22.56
N ARG A 46 6.11 -9.95 -22.62
CA ARG A 46 5.88 -8.85 -23.58
C ARG A 46 6.47 -7.51 -23.12
N GLY A 47 7.00 -7.40 -21.90
CA GLY A 47 7.52 -6.15 -21.35
C GLY A 47 6.44 -5.11 -21.05
N VAL A 48 5.20 -5.54 -20.79
CA VAL A 48 4.10 -4.67 -20.33
C VAL A 48 4.32 -4.24 -18.87
N VAL A 49 4.95 -5.11 -18.08
CA VAL A 49 5.42 -4.88 -16.71
C VAL A 49 6.91 -5.22 -16.62
N SER A 50 7.61 -4.73 -15.59
CA SER A 50 9.07 -4.85 -15.48
C SER A 50 9.57 -6.28 -15.19
N GLY A 51 8.74 -7.11 -14.57
CA GLY A 51 9.15 -8.40 -14.01
C GLY A 51 9.64 -8.30 -12.56
N ASP A 52 9.63 -7.10 -11.96
CA ASP A 52 9.80 -6.96 -10.51
C ASP A 52 8.48 -7.28 -9.80
N PHE A 53 8.57 -7.90 -8.63
CA PHE A 53 7.40 -8.31 -7.85
C PHE A 53 7.28 -7.54 -6.54
N PRO A 54 6.07 -7.12 -6.15
CA PRO A 54 5.86 -6.26 -4.99
C PRO A 54 6.24 -6.94 -3.66
N GLU A 55 6.20 -8.26 -3.57
CA GLU A 55 6.66 -9.03 -2.41
C GLU A 55 8.17 -9.02 -2.20
N ASN A 56 8.94 -8.48 -3.15
CA ASN A 56 10.36 -8.16 -3.00
C ASN A 56 10.60 -6.67 -2.66
N GLY A 57 9.54 -5.98 -2.20
CA GLY A 57 9.53 -4.55 -1.90
C GLY A 57 10.20 -4.16 -0.59
N VAL A 58 9.78 -3.01 -0.05
CA VAL A 58 10.44 -2.34 1.10
C VAL A 58 9.93 -2.79 2.47
N ASP A 59 8.91 -3.65 2.51
CA ASP A 59 8.36 -4.25 3.73
C ASP A 59 7.83 -3.25 4.77
N TYR A 60 7.14 -2.19 4.31
CA TYR A 60 6.51 -1.22 5.21
C TYR A 60 5.53 -1.88 6.18
N TRP A 61 4.91 -3.01 5.82
CA TRP A 61 3.98 -3.73 6.69
C TRP A 61 4.61 -4.11 8.05
N HIS A 62 5.89 -4.48 8.05
CA HIS A 62 6.62 -4.81 9.27
C HIS A 62 7.56 -3.68 9.74
N LEU A 63 8.00 -2.80 8.84
CA LEU A 63 9.00 -1.77 9.11
C LEU A 63 8.43 -0.34 9.27
N TYR A 64 7.11 -0.14 9.22
CA TYR A 64 6.48 1.19 9.29
C TYR A 64 6.99 2.07 10.44
N ALA A 65 7.24 1.49 11.63
CA ALA A 65 7.72 2.24 12.78
C ALA A 65 9.09 2.88 12.52
N ARG A 66 9.97 2.18 11.79
CA ARG A 66 11.29 2.69 11.37
C ARG A 66 11.14 3.81 10.34
N ASP A 67 10.22 3.67 9.40
CA ASP A 67 9.98 4.67 8.35
C ASP A 67 9.34 5.95 8.91
N HIS A 68 8.42 5.83 9.87
CA HIS A 68 7.87 6.96 10.62
C HIS A 68 8.94 7.70 11.41
N GLU A 69 9.86 6.98 12.05
CA GLU A 69 10.98 7.59 12.77
C GLU A 69 11.96 8.28 11.82
N LEU A 70 12.17 7.76 10.61
CA LEU A 70 12.94 8.44 9.57
C LEU A 70 12.26 9.73 9.12
N ALA A 71 10.96 9.70 8.82
CA ALA A 71 10.19 10.89 8.44
C ALA A 71 10.25 11.97 9.53
N ARG A 72 10.11 11.57 10.81
CA ARG A 72 10.21 12.49 11.95
C ARG A 72 11.60 13.12 12.06
N ARG A 73 12.68 12.35 11.85
CA ARG A 73 14.07 12.86 11.85
C ARG A 73 14.36 13.82 10.70
N LEU A 74 13.63 13.70 9.59
CA LEU A 74 13.67 14.65 8.46
C LEU A 74 12.87 15.93 8.72
N GLY A 75 12.21 16.07 9.87
CA GLY A 75 11.38 17.23 10.21
C GLY A 75 10.00 17.23 9.56
N LEU A 76 9.55 16.08 9.04
CA LEU A 76 8.21 15.93 8.48
C LEU A 76 7.17 15.85 9.61
N ASN A 77 5.99 16.43 9.36
CA ASN A 77 4.87 16.52 10.31
C ASN A 77 3.56 15.92 9.76
N ALA A 78 3.60 15.31 8.57
CA ALA A 78 2.46 14.62 7.98
C ALA A 78 2.89 13.31 7.30
N TYR A 79 2.02 12.30 7.36
CA TYR A 79 2.20 11.04 6.63
C TYR A 79 0.84 10.61 6.10
N ARG A 80 0.70 10.50 4.78
CA ARG A 80 -0.50 9.98 4.14
C ARG A 80 -0.26 8.55 3.69
N ILE A 81 -1.11 7.63 4.14
CA ILE A 81 -1.06 6.21 3.77
C ILE A 81 -2.35 5.78 3.08
N GLY A 82 -2.26 4.72 2.27
CA GLY A 82 -3.43 4.00 1.76
C GLY A 82 -3.77 2.80 2.64
N LEU A 83 -5.02 2.36 2.58
CA LEU A 83 -5.45 1.06 3.10
C LEU A 83 -5.91 0.21 1.91
N GLU A 84 -5.38 -1.01 1.79
CA GLU A 84 -5.75 -1.91 0.70
C GLU A 84 -7.13 -2.54 0.96
N TRP A 85 -8.03 -2.36 0.00
CA TRP A 85 -9.38 -2.91 0.11
C TRP A 85 -9.36 -4.44 0.17
N SER A 86 -8.56 -5.08 -0.68
CA SER A 86 -8.32 -6.53 -0.71
C SER A 86 -7.88 -7.13 0.62
N ARG A 87 -7.11 -6.39 1.44
CA ARG A 87 -6.74 -6.83 2.79
C ARG A 87 -7.91 -6.79 3.77
N ILE A 88 -8.75 -5.75 3.69
CA ILE A 88 -9.91 -5.57 4.57
C ILE A 88 -11.03 -6.54 4.19
N PHE A 89 -11.28 -6.68 2.89
CA PHE A 89 -12.33 -7.51 2.33
C PHE A 89 -11.75 -8.46 1.27
N PRO A 90 -11.03 -9.51 1.68
CA PRO A 90 -10.45 -10.50 0.75
C PRO A 90 -11.51 -11.40 0.10
N LYS A 91 -12.75 -11.30 0.56
CA LYS A 91 -13.92 -12.00 0.01
C LYS A 91 -14.99 -10.98 -0.32
N SER A 92 -15.78 -11.28 -1.35
CA SER A 92 -16.90 -10.44 -1.78
C SER A 92 -17.85 -10.14 -0.62
N THR A 93 -18.20 -8.87 -0.46
CA THR A 93 -19.21 -8.39 0.49
C THR A 93 -20.60 -8.29 -0.11
N ALA A 94 -20.80 -8.73 -1.37
CA ALA A 94 -22.07 -8.58 -2.08
C ALA A 94 -23.28 -9.25 -1.39
N ALA A 95 -23.03 -10.31 -0.60
CA ALA A 95 -24.06 -11.02 0.16
C ALA A 95 -24.29 -10.45 1.57
N VAL A 96 -23.52 -9.45 2.00
CA VAL A 96 -23.64 -8.86 3.34
C VAL A 96 -24.87 -7.96 3.38
N GLY A 97 -25.86 -8.34 4.18
CA GLY A 97 -27.02 -7.50 4.46
C GLY A 97 -26.60 -6.26 5.24
N VAL A 98 -26.85 -5.07 4.69
CA VAL A 98 -26.62 -3.79 5.37
C VAL A 98 -27.95 -3.09 5.61
N GLY A 99 -28.19 -2.63 6.83
CA GLY A 99 -29.33 -1.79 7.16
C GLY A 99 -29.11 -0.40 6.59
N VAL A 100 -29.66 -0.12 5.41
CA VAL A 100 -29.59 1.21 4.79
C VAL A 100 -30.89 1.94 5.07
N GLU A 101 -30.89 2.88 6.01
CA GLU A 101 -31.92 3.90 6.07
C GLU A 101 -31.73 4.83 4.87
N ARG A 102 -32.69 4.79 3.93
CA ARG A 102 -32.74 5.75 2.83
C ARG A 102 -33.46 7.00 3.32
N ALA A 103 -32.79 8.15 3.21
CA ALA A 103 -33.37 9.46 3.48
C ALA A 103 -34.51 9.79 2.52
#